data_AF-A0A4Q6CAS4-F1
#
_entry.id   AF-A0A4Q6CAS4-F1
#
_cell.length_a   1.000
_cell.length_b   1.000
_cell.length_c   1.000
_cell.angle_alpha   90.00
_cell.angle_beta   90.00
_cell.angle_gamma   90.00
#
_symmetry.space_group_name_H-M   'P 1'
#
loop_
_entity.id
_entity.type
_entity.pdbx_description
1 polymer ?
#
loop_
_entity_poly.entity_id
_entity_poly.type
_entity_poly.pdbx_seq_one_letter_code
_entity_poly.pdbx_strand_id
1 'polypeptide(L)'
;MTWKLINWMTETKDAEVPMSPILAATRAGVATWTANNLVHFWCQRLLGYQPSAARKSVLSRFMAQNGDPATQVIADTDTWAASDLKKHYNHQRLRSMVSLILMSPEFLSR
;
A
#
# COMPACT_ATOMS: atom_id res chain seq x y z
N MET A 1 -18.46 0.34 6.21
CA MET A 1 -17.25 1.03 6.74
C MET A 1 -16.96 2.23 5.87
N THR A 2 -16.57 3.38 6.43
CA THR A 2 -16.21 4.57 5.65
C THR A 2 -14.70 4.62 5.40
N TRP A 3 -14.28 5.25 4.30
CA TRP A 3 -12.86 5.45 3.97
C TRP A 3 -12.07 6.09 5.11
N LYS A 4 -12.66 7.08 5.78
CA LYS A 4 -12.03 7.81 6.89
C LYS A 4 -11.66 6.87 8.04
N LEU A 5 -12.54 5.92 8.38
CA LEU A 5 -12.32 4.98 9.47
C LEU A 5 -11.23 3.95 9.11
N ILE A 6 -11.23 3.43 7.88
CA ILE A 6 -10.22 2.48 7.43
C ILE A 6 -8.84 3.15 7.37
N ASN A 7 -8.74 4.36 6.82
CA ASN A 7 -7.47 5.07 6.78
C ASN A 7 -6.94 5.36 8.20
N TRP A 8 -7.84 5.79 9.11
CA TRP A 8 -7.50 5.98 10.52
C TRP A 8 -6.96 4.68 11.16
N MET A 9 -7.59 3.53 10.92
CA MET A 9 -7.12 2.23 11.43
C MET A 9 -5.70 1.87 10.93
N THR A 10 -5.34 2.26 9.70
CA THR A 10 -3.99 2.01 9.17
C THR A 10 -2.89 2.89 9.77
N GLU A 11 -3.29 3.98 10.43
CA GLU A 11 -2.39 4.96 11.03
C GLU A 11 -2.37 4.90 12.56
N THR A 12 -3.45 4.44 13.17
CA THR A 12 -3.65 4.43 14.63
C THR A 12 -2.67 3.50 15.33
N LYS A 13 -2.24 3.95 16.49
CA LYS A 13 -1.38 3.21 17.41
C LYS A 13 -2.03 3.18 18.78
N ASP A 14 -1.78 2.09 19.51
CA ASP A 14 -2.05 1.99 20.93
C ASP A 14 -0.71 1.86 21.65
N ALA A 15 -0.40 2.77 22.58
CA ALA A 15 0.89 2.86 23.27
C ALA A 15 2.11 2.69 22.32
N GLU A 16 2.12 3.43 21.20
CA GLU A 16 3.11 3.35 20.10
C GLU A 16 3.11 2.06 19.26
N VAL A 17 2.32 1.05 19.62
CA VAL A 17 2.14 -0.17 18.82
C VAL A 17 1.12 0.09 17.71
N PRO A 18 1.50 -0.02 16.42
CA PRO A 18 0.54 0.14 15.33
C PRO A 18 -0.56 -0.93 15.40
N MET A 19 -1.84 -0.51 15.37
CA MET A 19 -2.96 -1.45 15.33
C MET A 19 -2.93 -2.31 14.07
N SER A 20 -2.45 -1.73 12.95
CA SER A 20 -2.13 -2.45 11.73
C SER A 20 -0.64 -2.28 11.39
N PRO A 21 0.22 -3.29 11.63
CA PRO A 21 1.66 -3.16 11.45
C PRO A 21 2.07 -3.24 9.97
N ILE A 22 1.50 -2.38 9.12
CA ILE A 22 1.67 -2.37 7.66
C ILE A 22 3.14 -2.26 7.27
N LEU A 23 3.88 -1.32 7.85
CA LEU A 23 5.29 -1.14 7.52
C LEU A 23 6.12 -2.36 7.92
N ALA A 24 5.94 -2.87 9.14
CA ALA A 24 6.66 -4.05 9.61
C ALA A 24 6.36 -5.29 8.74
N ALA A 25 5.09 -5.51 8.41
CA ALA A 25 4.67 -6.60 7.53
C ALA A 25 5.26 -6.46 6.12
N THR A 26 5.31 -5.25 5.57
CA THR A 26 5.88 -4.99 4.24
C THR A 26 7.39 -5.20 4.24
N ARG A 27 8.11 -4.71 5.26
CA ARG A 27 9.57 -4.93 5.40
C ARG A 27 9.92 -6.41 5.50
N ALA A 28 9.14 -7.18 6.24
CA ALA A 28 9.34 -8.61 6.39
C ALA A 28 8.96 -9.43 5.14
N GLY A 29 7.97 -8.95 4.37
CA GLY A 29 7.37 -9.71 3.28
C GLY A 29 7.77 -9.30 1.86
N VAL A 30 8.44 -8.15 1.70
CA VAL A 30 8.78 -7.59 0.38
C VAL A 30 10.26 -7.24 0.32
N ALA A 31 11.04 -8.07 -0.38
CA ALA A 31 12.49 -7.91 -0.51
C ALA A 31 12.90 -6.64 -1.28
N THR A 32 12.12 -6.24 -2.28
CA THR A 32 12.38 -5.02 -3.07
C THR A 32 11.07 -4.29 -3.30
N TRP A 33 11.03 -3.03 -2.87
CA TRP A 33 9.83 -2.19 -2.84
C TRP A 33 9.53 -1.57 -4.20
N THR A 34 9.28 -2.39 -5.21
CA THR A 34 8.64 -1.92 -6.45
C THR A 34 7.13 -1.87 -6.25
N ALA A 35 6.42 -1.00 -6.98
CA ALA A 35 4.98 -0.87 -6.84
C ALA A 35 4.26 -2.22 -7.11
N ASN A 36 4.71 -2.96 -8.13
CA ASN A 36 4.18 -4.28 -8.44
C ASN A 36 4.37 -5.28 -7.29
N ASN A 37 5.55 -5.32 -6.67
CA ASN A 37 5.83 -6.23 -5.57
C ASN A 37 5.00 -5.90 -4.33
N LEU A 38 4.87 -4.61 -4.00
CA LEU A 38 4.06 -4.13 -2.88
C LEU A 38 2.59 -4.49 -3.06
N VAL A 39 2.02 -4.21 -4.24
CA VAL A 39 0.63 -4.55 -4.56
C VAL A 39 0.41 -6.06 -4.53
N HIS A 40 1.30 -6.83 -5.17
CA HIS A 40 1.20 -8.28 -5.19
C HIS A 40 1.17 -8.88 -3.79
N PHE A 41 2.09 -8.44 -2.92
CA PHE A 41 2.16 -8.88 -1.52
C PHE A 41 0.88 -8.57 -0.75
N TRP A 42 0.38 -7.33 -0.82
CA TRP A 42 -0.80 -6.93 -0.05
C TRP A 42 -2.10 -7.53 -0.60
N CYS A 43 -2.23 -7.70 -1.91
CA CYS A 43 -3.34 -8.46 -2.49
C CYS A 43 -3.32 -9.91 -2.00
N GLN A 44 -2.17 -10.59 -2.05
CA GLN A 44 -2.06 -11.97 -1.57
C GLN A 44 -2.41 -12.08 -0.09
N ARG A 45 -1.89 -11.15 0.73
CA ARG A 45 -2.06 -11.17 2.19
C ARG A 45 -3.51 -10.89 2.63
N LEU A 46 -4.18 -9.91 2.02
CA LEU A 46 -5.52 -9.49 2.45
C LEU A 46 -6.63 -10.25 1.73
N LEU A 47 -6.49 -10.47 0.43
CA LEU A 47 -7.51 -11.13 -0.38
C LEU A 47 -7.30 -12.65 -0.41
N GLY A 48 -6.10 -13.16 -0.11
CA GLY A 48 -5.77 -14.58 -0.24
C GLY A 48 -5.54 -15.04 -1.69
N TYR A 49 -5.70 -14.15 -2.67
CA TYR A 49 -5.52 -14.41 -4.09
C TYR A 49 -5.07 -13.13 -4.82
N GLN A 50 -4.73 -13.27 -6.10
CA GLN A 50 -4.39 -12.15 -6.97
C GLN A 50 -5.61 -11.67 -7.75
N PRO A 51 -6.05 -10.41 -7.59
CA PRO A 51 -7.19 -9.88 -8.36
C PRO A 51 -6.83 -9.70 -9.84
N SER A 52 -7.81 -9.29 -10.65
CA SER A 52 -7.63 -9.11 -12.09
C SER A 52 -6.44 -8.21 -12.44
N ALA A 53 -5.83 -8.45 -13.60
CA ALA A 53 -4.70 -7.66 -14.07
C ALA A 53 -5.02 -6.16 -14.14
N ALA A 54 -6.24 -5.80 -14.55
CA ALA A 54 -6.71 -4.42 -14.58
C ALA A 54 -6.72 -3.79 -13.17
N ARG A 55 -7.23 -4.49 -12.15
CA ARG A 55 -7.27 -3.98 -10.77
C ARG A 55 -5.87 -3.79 -10.21
N LYS A 56 -4.99 -4.78 -10.40
CA LYS A 56 -3.59 -4.69 -9.97
C LYS A 56 -2.86 -3.54 -10.66
N SER A 57 -3.13 -3.29 -11.94
CA SER A 57 -2.54 -2.18 -12.68
C SER A 57 -2.93 -0.83 -12.08
N VAL A 58 -4.20 -0.64 -11.70
CA VAL A 58 -4.66 0.59 -11.03
C VAL A 58 -3.94 0.80 -9.70
N LEU A 59 -3.89 -0.22 -8.85
CA LEU A 59 -3.19 -0.14 -7.56
C LEU A 59 -1.67 0.10 -7.72
N SER A 60 -1.06 -0.52 -8.72
CA SER A 60 0.38 -0.39 -8.97
C SER A 60 0.72 1.00 -9.51
N ARG A 61 -0.12 1.56 -10.39
CA ARG A 61 0.01 2.96 -10.84
C ARG A 61 -0.19 3.94 -9.68
N PHE A 62 -1.15 3.69 -8.79
CA PHE A 62 -1.31 4.49 -7.57
C PHE A 62 -0.03 4.46 -6.71
N MET A 63 0.57 3.29 -6.51
CA MET A 63 1.82 3.19 -5.73
C MET A 63 3.04 3.78 -6.44
N ALA A 64 3.12 3.66 -7.77
CA ALA A 64 4.24 4.14 -8.57
C ALA A 64 4.18 5.66 -8.82
N GLN A 65 2.97 6.25 -8.78
CA GLN A 65 2.71 7.64 -9.17
C GLN A 65 3.18 7.88 -10.62
N ASN A 66 4.11 8.80 -10.84
CA ASN A 66 4.74 9.08 -12.14
C ASN A 66 5.97 8.20 -12.44
N GLY A 67 6.25 7.19 -11.61
CA GLY A 67 7.34 6.24 -11.81
C GLY A 67 6.93 4.97 -12.57
N ASP A 68 7.92 4.17 -12.96
CA ASP A 68 7.70 2.83 -13.53
C ASP A 68 7.33 1.83 -12.41
N PRO A 69 6.16 1.16 -12.46
CA PRO A 69 5.74 0.24 -11.41
C PRO A 69 6.59 -1.03 -11.24
N ALA A 70 7.29 -1.46 -12.29
CA ALA A 70 8.07 -2.70 -12.32
C ALA A 70 9.52 -2.48 -11.91
N THR A 71 10.11 -1.36 -12.29
CA THR A 71 11.57 -1.12 -12.15
C THR A 71 11.91 -0.11 -11.08
N GLN A 72 11.03 0.86 -10.80
CA GLN A 72 11.35 1.90 -9.83
C GLN A 72 11.24 1.39 -8.39
N VAL A 73 12.35 1.42 -7.67
CA VAL A 73 12.39 1.11 -6.24
C VAL A 73 11.88 2.30 -5.44
N ILE A 74 10.82 2.09 -4.67
CA ILE A 74 10.25 3.04 -3.73
C ILE A 74 11.05 2.95 -2.43
N ALA A 75 11.62 4.07 -2.00
CA ALA A 75 12.38 4.13 -0.76
C ALA A 75 11.48 3.91 0.45
N ASP A 76 11.98 3.16 1.44
CA ASP A 76 11.33 2.93 2.73
C ASP A 76 11.47 4.16 3.65
N THR A 77 10.87 5.29 3.23
CA THR A 77 10.90 6.57 3.95
C THR A 77 9.53 7.25 3.96
N ASP A 78 9.26 8.08 4.98
CA ASP A 78 8.08 8.93 5.04
C ASP A 78 8.47 10.41 5.04
N THR A 79 9.05 10.85 3.92
CA THR A 79 9.60 12.20 3.78
C THR A 79 8.80 13.01 2.78
N TRP A 80 8.63 14.30 3.06
CA TRP A 80 8.11 15.25 2.10
C TRP A 80 9.06 15.39 0.90
N ALA A 81 8.51 15.47 -0.30
CA ALA A 81 9.25 15.74 -1.53
C ALA A 81 8.44 16.69 -2.44
N ALA A 82 8.85 17.96 -2.55
CA ALA A 82 8.13 18.98 -3.31
C ALA A 82 8.01 18.65 -4.81
N SER A 83 9.12 18.28 -5.42
CA SER A 83 9.28 18.22 -6.88
C SER A 83 9.19 16.80 -7.45
N ASP A 84 9.05 15.79 -6.59
CA ASP A 84 9.06 14.39 -7.00
C ASP A 84 7.98 13.58 -6.25
N LEU A 85 6.77 13.55 -6.82
CA LEU A 85 5.60 12.91 -6.23
C LEU A 85 5.83 11.43 -5.90
N LYS A 86 6.65 10.72 -6.68
CA LYS A 86 6.94 9.30 -6.42
C LYS A 86 7.76 9.05 -5.15
N LYS A 87 8.42 10.08 -4.60
CA LYS A 87 9.18 10.02 -3.33
C LYS A 87 8.41 10.61 -2.14
N HIS A 88 7.29 11.27 -2.42
CA HIS A 88 6.53 12.00 -1.43
C HIS A 88 5.74 11.05 -0.52
N TYR A 89 6.04 11.06 0.79
CA TYR A 89 5.36 10.31 1.85
C TYR A 89 5.03 8.85 1.47
N ASN A 90 6.07 8.05 1.18
CA ASN A 90 5.87 6.69 0.65
C ASN A 90 5.16 5.77 1.66
N HIS A 91 5.39 5.94 2.97
CA HIS A 91 4.71 5.14 3.99
C HIS A 91 3.22 5.47 4.05
N GLN A 92 2.84 6.74 3.99
CA GLN A 92 1.44 7.15 3.93
C GLN A 92 0.77 6.62 2.67
N ARG A 93 1.44 6.74 1.51
CA ARG A 93 0.93 6.20 0.25
C ARG A 93 0.70 4.69 0.31
N LEU A 94 1.63 3.95 0.93
CA LEU A 94 1.47 2.51 1.16
C LEU A 94 0.26 2.19 2.05
N ARG A 95 0.06 2.93 3.15
CA ARG A 95 -1.12 2.76 4.02
C ARG A 95 -2.42 3.04 3.26
N SER A 96 -2.47 4.10 2.48
CA SER A 96 -3.63 4.41 1.63
C SER A 96 -3.90 3.32 0.60
N MET A 97 -2.86 2.74 -0.02
CA MET A 97 -3.02 1.59 -0.93
C MET A 97 -3.63 0.39 -0.23
N VAL A 98 -3.17 0.07 0.99
CA VAL A 98 -3.76 -1.00 1.81
C VAL A 98 -5.23 -0.71 2.11
N SER A 99 -5.56 0.53 2.48
CA SER A 99 -6.95 0.96 2.69
C SER A 99 -7.82 0.81 1.43
N LEU A 100 -7.27 1.10 0.23
CA LEU A 100 -7.99 0.90 -1.03
C LEU A 100 -8.31 -0.58 -1.28
N ILE A 101 -7.41 -1.49 -0.92
CA ILE A 101 -7.65 -2.94 -1.01
C ILE A 101 -8.75 -3.36 -0.02
N LEU A 102 -8.72 -2.88 1.22
CA LEU A 102 -9.73 -3.18 2.24
C LEU A 102 -11.13 -2.66 1.89
N MET A 103 -11.21 -1.61 1.07
CA MET A 103 -12.49 -1.10 0.54
C MET A 103 -12.93 -1.73 -0.78
N SER A 104 -12.08 -2.57 -1.38
CA SER A 104 -12.40 -3.15 -2.68
C SER A 104 -13.56 -4.15 -2.57
N PRO A 105 -14.42 -4.27 -3.61
CA PRO A 105 -15.44 -5.32 -3.66
C PRO A 105 -14.88 -6.72 -3.40
N GLU A 106 -13.65 -6.97 -3.85
CA GLU A 106 -12.91 -8.21 -3.65
C GLU A 106 -12.69 -8.57 -2.18
N PHE A 107 -12.59 -7.57 -1.30
CA PHE A 107 -12.48 -7.78 0.15
C PHE A 107 -13.86 -7.89 0.80
N LEU A 108 -14.82 -7.05 0.39
CA LEU A 108 -16.15 -6.96 1.01
C LEU A 108 -17.10 -8.11 0.65
N SER A 109 -16.84 -8.83 -0.44
CA SER A 109 -17.65 -9.97 -0.90
C SER A 109 -17.19 -11.32 -0.33
N ARG A 110 -16.19 -11.33 0.56
CA ARG A 110 -15.77 -12.51 1.31
C ARG A 110 -16.57 -12.63 2.59
#